data_AF-A0A1V4JW09-F1
#
_entry.id   AF-A0A1V4JW09-F1
#
_cell.length_a   1.000
_cell.length_b   1.000
_cell.length_c   1.000
_cell.angle_alpha   90.00
_cell.angle_beta   90.00
_cell.angle_gamma   90.00
#
_symmetry.space_group_name_H-M   'P 1'
#
loop_
_entity.id
_entity.type
_entity.pdbx_description
1 polymer ?
#
loop_
_entity_poly.entity_id
_entity_poly.type
_entity_poly.pdbx_seq_one_letter_code
_entity_poly.pdbx_strand_id
1 'polypeptide(L)'
;MAFIPMAKYPDIVALPEGLRGDYIILRNPKVSGLELMIVWKIHLDEEGRPTPVLDLLTKVPEQVLEQNRVTVENAPARFRSLLLLLGIETAIENLIKALDLEK
;
A
#
# COMPACT_ATOMS: atom_id res chain seq x y z
N MET A 1 -11.82 4.08 -17.55
CA MET A 1 -12.39 3.99 -16.19
C MET A 1 -11.20 4.10 -15.24
N ALA A 2 -11.15 5.12 -14.36
CA ALA A 2 -10.04 5.24 -13.42
C ALA A 2 -10.26 4.27 -12.24
N PHE A 3 -9.22 3.55 -11.82
CA PHE A 3 -9.26 2.73 -10.61
C PHE A 3 -9.28 3.64 -9.37
N ILE A 4 -10.38 3.61 -8.60
CA ILE A 4 -10.55 4.38 -7.36
C ILE A 4 -10.77 3.38 -6.20
N PRO A 5 -9.71 2.95 -5.51
CA PRO A 5 -9.79 1.91 -4.48
C PRO A 5 -10.75 2.25 -3.33
N MET A 6 -10.82 3.53 -2.91
CA MET A 6 -11.66 3.99 -1.80
C MET A 6 -13.16 3.77 -2.06
N ALA A 7 -13.63 3.93 -3.30
CA ALA A 7 -15.04 3.70 -3.62
C ALA A 7 -15.44 2.22 -3.47
N LYS A 8 -14.47 1.32 -3.60
CA LYS A 8 -14.66 -0.12 -3.51
C LYS A 8 -14.40 -0.67 -2.11
N TYR A 9 -13.50 -0.04 -1.36
CA TYR A 9 -13.06 -0.47 -0.03
C TYR A 9 -12.99 0.70 0.97
N PRO A 10 -14.12 1.34 1.29
CA PRO A 10 -14.15 2.54 2.12
C PRO A 10 -13.65 2.30 3.54
N ASP A 11 -13.80 1.08 4.07
CA ASP A 11 -13.39 0.73 5.44
C ASP A 11 -11.89 0.40 5.57
N ILE A 12 -11.22 0.17 4.44
CA ILE A 12 -9.81 -0.22 4.39
C ILE A 12 -8.95 0.92 3.86
N VAL A 13 -9.41 1.63 2.84
CA VAL A 13 -8.62 2.65 2.13
C VAL A 13 -8.99 4.05 2.59
N ALA A 14 -8.00 4.79 3.08
CA ALA A 14 -8.11 6.21 3.39
C ALA A 14 -7.16 7.04 2.53
N LEU A 15 -7.62 8.22 2.10
CA LEU A 15 -6.81 9.26 1.46
C LEU A 15 -6.83 10.51 2.33
N PRO A 16 -5.91 10.64 3.31
CA PRO A 16 -5.94 11.77 4.25
C PRO A 16 -5.84 13.13 3.56
N GLU A 17 -5.11 13.19 2.45
CA GLU A 17 -4.92 14.40 1.63
C GLU A 17 -5.80 14.42 0.38
N GLY A 18 -6.77 13.50 0.30
CA GLY A 18 -7.62 13.31 -0.87
C GLY A 18 -6.84 12.86 -2.11
N LEU A 19 -7.39 13.12 -3.30
CA LEU A 19 -6.83 12.66 -4.58
C LEU A 19 -5.50 13.33 -4.99
N ARG A 20 -5.06 14.34 -4.23
CA ARG A 20 -3.85 15.12 -4.51
C ARG A 20 -2.68 14.79 -3.57
N GLY A 21 -2.90 13.90 -2.59
CA GLY A 21 -1.83 13.44 -1.71
C GLY A 21 -0.73 12.71 -2.47
N ASP A 22 0.37 12.43 -1.79
CA ASP A 22 1.45 11.56 -2.26
C ASP A 22 1.45 10.19 -1.55
N TYR A 23 0.40 9.88 -0.80
CA TYR A 23 0.20 8.59 -0.15
C TYR A 23 -1.28 8.21 0.03
N ILE A 24 -1.49 6.90 0.21
CA ILE A 24 -2.74 6.31 0.69
C ILE A 24 -2.45 5.45 1.92
N ILE A 25 -3.39 5.42 2.85
CA ILE A 25 -3.32 4.57 4.03
C ILE A 25 -4.29 3.40 3.84
N LEU A 26 -3.79 2.20 4.10
CA LEU A 26 -4.57 0.98 4.21
C LEU A 26 -4.62 0.55 5.68
N ARG A 27 -5.82 0.34 6.20
CA ARG A 27 -6.07 -0.08 7.59
C ARG A 27 -6.85 -1.38 7.59
N ASN A 28 -6.49 -2.29 8.46
CA ASN A 28 -7.32 -3.47 8.69
C ASN A 28 -8.36 -3.13 9.78
N PRO A 29 -9.67 -3.12 9.47
CA PRO A 29 -10.70 -2.85 10.48
C PRO A 29 -10.74 -3.91 11.60
N LYS A 30 -10.20 -5.10 11.38
CA LYS A 30 -10.17 -6.22 12.34
C LYS A 30 -8.94 -6.18 13.26
N VAL A 31 -7.84 -5.56 12.81
CA VAL A 31 -6.57 -5.52 13.55
C VAL A 31 -6.23 -4.08 13.92
N SER A 32 -6.51 -3.72 15.17
CA SER A 32 -6.24 -2.37 15.69
C SER A 32 -4.74 -2.07 15.69
N GLY A 33 -4.37 -0.95 15.08
CA GLY A 33 -3.00 -0.42 15.09
C GLY A 33 -2.12 -0.84 13.90
N LEU A 34 -2.55 -1.80 13.06
CA LEU A 34 -1.86 -2.13 11.81
C LEU A 34 -2.21 -1.10 10.74
N GLU A 35 -1.21 -0.34 10.30
CA GLU A 35 -1.33 0.60 9.19
C GLU A 35 -0.27 0.29 8.11
N LEU A 36 -0.71 0.16 6.87
CA LEU A 36 0.16 0.14 5.71
C LEU A 36 -0.02 1.45 4.94
N MET A 37 1.07 2.06 4.50
CA MET A 37 1.04 3.32 3.76
C MET A 37 1.73 3.15 2.43
N ILE A 38 0.99 3.29 1.33
CA ILE A 38 1.58 3.31 0.00
C ILE A 38 1.91 4.76 -0.30
N VAL A 39 3.19 5.04 -0.53
CA VAL A 39 3.70 6.37 -0.89
C VAL A 39 4.13 6.37 -2.34
N TRP A 40 4.04 7.51 -3.02
CA TRP A 40 4.56 7.64 -4.39
C TRP A 40 5.34 8.92 -4.61
N LYS A 41 6.32 8.83 -5.51
CA LYS A 41 7.07 9.98 -6.03
C LYS A 41 7.18 9.87 -7.54
N ILE A 42 7.15 11.01 -8.20
CA ILE A 42 7.43 11.09 -9.64
C ILE A 42 8.92 11.32 -9.79
N HIS A 43 9.63 10.34 -10.34
CA HIS A 43 11.01 10.50 -10.78
C HIS A 43 11.00 10.95 -12.24
N LEU A 44 11.89 11.88 -12.60
CA LEU A 44 12.14 12.23 -13.98
C LEU A 44 13.43 11.52 -14.41
N ASP A 45 13.42 10.85 -15.55
CA ASP A 45 14.64 10.30 -16.14
C ASP A 45 15.50 11.41 -16.80
N GLU A 46 16.63 11.02 -17.39
CA GLU A 46 17.57 11.95 -18.04
C GLU A 46 16.92 12.69 -19.22
N GLU A 47 15.92 12.08 -19.85
CA GLU A 47 15.10 12.67 -20.92
C GLU A 47 13.90 13.48 -20.40
N GLY A 48 13.74 13.60 -19.08
CA GLY A 48 12.66 14.33 -18.44
C GLY A 48 11.30 13.61 -18.45
N ARG A 49 11.27 12.30 -18.69
CA ARG A 49 10.05 11.50 -18.70
C ARG A 49 9.64 11.13 -17.26
N PRO A 50 8.38 11.31 -16.89
CA PRO A 50 7.90 10.99 -15.55
C PRO A 50 7.70 9.48 -15.38
N THR A 51 8.37 8.92 -14.38
CA THR A 51 8.19 7.55 -13.89
C THR A 51 7.66 7.60 -12.46
N PRO A 52 6.42 7.13 -12.21
CA PRO A 52 5.91 7.02 -10.85
C PRO A 52 6.61 5.86 -10.15
N VAL A 53 7.20 6.14 -8.99
CA VAL A 53 7.80 5.14 -8.11
C VAL A 53 6.93 5.03 -6.88
N LEU A 54 6.35 3.85 -6.69
CA LEU A 54 5.52 3.52 -5.54
C LEU A 54 6.34 2.70 -4.55
N ASP A 55 6.11 2.95 -3.27
CA ASP A 55 6.70 2.16 -2.19
C ASP A 55 5.68 1.92 -1.07
N LEU A 56 5.98 0.95 -0.21
CA LEU A 56 5.15 0.58 0.93
C LEU A 56 5.91 0.83 2.23
N LEU A 57 5.30 1.59 3.12
CA LEU A 57 5.74 1.79 4.49
C LEU A 57 4.82 1.02 5.42
N THR A 58 5.39 0.28 6.36
CA THR A 58 4.66 -0.51 7.36
C THR A 58 4.74 0.21 8.70
N LYS A 59 3.59 0.45 9.32
CA LYS A 59 3.50 0.93 10.70
C LYS A 59 2.70 -0.11 11.48
N VAL A 60 3.43 -0.89 12.27
CA VAL A 60 2.87 -2.03 13.00
C VAL A 60 3.12 -1.84 14.49
N PRO A 61 2.14 -2.10 15.37
CA PRO A 61 2.36 -2.07 16.81
C PRO A 61 3.37 -3.15 17.20
N GLU A 62 4.23 -2.88 18.19
CA GLU A 62 5.27 -3.82 18.63
C GLU A 62 4.71 -5.21 18.97
N GLN A 63 3.49 -5.28 19.53
CA GLN A 63 2.88 -6.57 19.88
C GLN A 63 2.59 -7.46 18.66
N VAL A 64 2.25 -6.86 17.51
CA VAL A 64 1.97 -7.59 16.25
C VAL A 64 3.28 -7.86 15.50
N LEU A 65 4.26 -6.96 15.63
CA LEU A 65 5.58 -7.13 15.04
C LEU A 65 6.26 -8.41 15.55
N GLU A 66 6.22 -8.68 16.86
CA GLU A 66 6.86 -9.88 17.43
C GLU A 66 6.26 -11.20 16.93
N GLN A 67 4.98 -11.20 16.54
CA GLN A 67 4.29 -12.40 16.06
C GLN A 67 4.52 -12.66 14.55
N ASN A 68 4.73 -11.60 13.76
CA ASN A 68 4.78 -11.67 12.29
C ASN A 68 5.95 -10.88 11.67
N ARG A 69 7.05 -10.73 12.42
CA ARG A 69 8.20 -9.87 12.09
C ARG A 69 8.70 -10.04 10.66
N VAL A 70 8.97 -11.29 10.26
CA VAL A 70 9.48 -11.61 8.92
C VAL A 70 8.50 -11.19 7.82
N THR A 71 7.19 -11.31 8.05
CA THR A 71 6.18 -10.91 7.08
C THR A 71 6.11 -9.38 6.97
N VAL A 72 6.14 -8.68 8.10
CA VAL A 72 6.09 -7.21 8.16
C VAL A 72 7.34 -6.58 7.54
N GLU A 73 8.53 -7.10 7.84
CA GLU A 73 9.81 -6.60 7.30
C GLU A 73 9.91 -6.83 5.79
N ASN A 74 9.38 -7.95 5.28
CA ASN A 74 9.43 -8.27 3.86
C ASN A 74 8.28 -7.66 3.04
N ALA A 75 7.24 -7.10 3.67
CA ALA A 75 6.08 -6.56 2.98
C ALA A 75 6.44 -5.50 1.91
N PRO A 76 7.36 -4.54 2.17
CA PRO A 76 7.77 -3.58 1.13
C PRO A 76 8.45 -4.25 -0.07
N ALA A 77 9.35 -5.21 0.16
CA ALA A 77 10.01 -5.92 -0.92
C ALA A 77 9.01 -6.74 -1.77
N ARG A 78 8.07 -7.43 -1.11
CA ARG A 78 7.01 -8.19 -1.79
C ARG A 78 6.10 -7.27 -2.61
N PHE A 79 5.75 -6.09 -2.08
CA PHE A 79 4.95 -5.11 -2.79
C PHE A 79 5.64 -4.62 -4.06
N ARG A 80 6.95 -4.31 -4.00
CA ARG A 80 7.74 -3.95 -5.18
C ARG A 80 7.74 -5.08 -6.23
N SER A 81 7.85 -6.34 -5.82
CA SER A 81 7.72 -7.47 -6.75
C SER A 81 6.33 -7.55 -7.39
N LEU A 82 5.26 -7.31 -6.62
CA LEU A 82 3.90 -7.28 -7.17
C LEU A 82 3.69 -6.15 -8.17
N LEU A 83 4.24 -4.96 -7.91
CA LEU A 83 4.19 -3.84 -8.85
C LEU A 83 4.83 -4.21 -10.20
N LEU A 84 5.99 -4.88 -10.17
CA LEU A 84 6.71 -5.31 -11.37
C LEU A 84 5.96 -6.42 -12.13
N LEU A 85 5.33 -7.36 -11.42
CA LEU A 85 4.69 -8.52 -12.03
C LEU A 85 3.27 -8.24 -12.54
N LEU A 86 2.51 -7.43 -11.81
CA LEU A 86 1.06 -7.29 -12.01
C LEU A 86 0.62 -5.87 -12.40
N GLY A 87 1.53 -4.91 -12.31
CA GLY A 87 1.22 -3.49 -12.46
C GLY A 87 0.56 -2.89 -11.20
N ILE A 88 0.42 -1.56 -11.22
CA ILE A 88 0.01 -0.76 -10.05
C ILE A 88 -1.38 -1.14 -9.53
N GLU A 89 -2.40 -1.12 -10.40
CA GLU A 89 -3.79 -1.34 -9.97
C GLU A 89 -3.97 -2.72 -9.33
N THR A 90 -3.47 -3.77 -9.98
CA THR A 90 -3.56 -5.16 -9.50
C THR A 90 -2.75 -5.39 -8.23
N ALA A 91 -1.57 -4.78 -8.10
CA ALA A 91 -0.76 -4.90 -6.90
C ALA A 91 -1.45 -4.28 -5.68
N ILE A 92 -2.05 -3.08 -5.84
CA ILE A 92 -2.79 -2.41 -4.77
C ILE A 92 -4.04 -3.22 -4.39
N GLU A 93 -4.82 -3.68 -5.36
CA GLU A 93 -5.99 -4.53 -5.14
C GLU A 93 -5.64 -5.81 -4.36
N ASN A 94 -4.54 -6.47 -4.71
CA ASN A 94 -4.10 -7.68 -4.01
C ASN A 94 -3.66 -7.38 -2.57
N LEU A 95 -3.00 -6.25 -2.32
CA LEU A 95 -2.62 -5.84 -0.97
C LEU A 95 -3.85 -5.55 -0.10
N ILE A 96 -4.86 -4.86 -0.66
CA ILE A 96 -6.13 -4.60 0.03
C ILE A 96 -6.83 -5.92 0.41
N LYS A 97 -6.89 -6.88 -0.52
CA LYS A 97 -7.46 -8.20 -0.24
C LYS A 97 -6.69 -8.96 0.83
N ALA A 98 -5.35 -8.89 0.81
CA ALA A 98 -4.54 -9.54 1.82
C ALA A 98 -4.84 -9.00 3.22
N LEU A 99 -5.03 -7.68 3.35
CA LEU A 99 -5.43 -7.04 4.61
C LEU A 99 -6.83 -7.43 5.08
N ASP A 100 -7.78 -7.63 4.16
CA ASP A 100 -9.13 -8.10 4.54
C ASP A 100 -9.14 -9.59 4.93
N LEU A 101 -8.24 -10.40 4.37
CA LEU A 101 -8.15 -11.84 4.64
C LEU A 101 -7.45 -12.21 5.95
N GLU A 102 -6.63 -11.33 6.54
CA GLU A 102 -5.96 -11.65 7.81
C GLU A 102 -7.00 -11.82 8.94
N LYS A 103 -7.01 -13.03 9.51
CA LYS A 103 -7.89 -13.51 10.58
C LYS A 103 -7.25 -13.38 11.95
#